data_AF-W1PGY4-F1
#
_entry.id   AF-W1PGY4-F1
#
_cell.length_a   1.000
_cell.length_b   1.000
_cell.length_c   1.000
_cell.angle_alpha   90.00
_cell.angle_beta   90.00
_cell.angle_gamma   90.00
#
_symmetry.space_group_name_H-M   'P 1'
#
loop_
_entity.id
_entity.type
_entity.pdbx_description
1 polymer ?
#
loop_
_entity_poly.entity_id
_entity_poly.type
_entity_poly.pdbx_seq_one_letter_code
_entity_poly.pdbx_strand_id
1 'polypeptide(L)'
;MSNFSLLQHIERCTHMNQLRLIHAKMIRNHEIEDVLKVSRVIAFCALSNYGSLDYARRIFALIKSPNIYIWNTIIRGYVQSSNPSEAFALYKKLLSKGLIPNNYTFPFLLKACTQLVYLNIGSSIHASTIKYGFEDSDAFIQTALAMYTVGGIVRPFHSFKPCCGEPHG
;
A
#
# COMPACT_ATOMS: atom_id res chain seq x y z
N MET A 1 -24.76 -18.48 9.02
CA MET A 1 -25.29 -17.59 7.96
C MET A 1 -25.01 -16.09 8.22
N SER A 2 -23.86 -15.69 8.78
CA SER A 2 -23.63 -14.30 9.24
C SER A 2 -22.54 -13.51 8.52
N ASN A 3 -21.71 -14.14 7.67
CA ASN A 3 -20.56 -13.46 7.05
C ASN A 3 -20.93 -12.51 5.90
N PHE A 4 -22.04 -12.73 5.19
CA PHE A 4 -22.35 -11.93 3.99
C PHE A 4 -22.95 -10.55 4.34
N SER A 5 -23.71 -10.46 5.43
CA SER A 5 -24.43 -9.22 5.78
C SER A 5 -23.50 -8.12 6.28
N LEU A 6 -22.48 -8.44 7.08
CA LEU A 6 -21.55 -7.43 7.63
C LEU A 6 -20.70 -6.79 6.53
N LEU A 7 -20.34 -7.57 5.51
CA LEU A 7 -19.55 -7.12 4.35
C LEU A 7 -20.34 -6.12 3.49
N GLN A 8 -21.60 -6.43 3.20
CA GLN A 8 -22.51 -5.50 2.51
C GLN A 8 -22.77 -4.21 3.30
N HIS A 9 -22.73 -4.27 4.64
CA HIS A 9 -22.92 -3.08 5.48
C HIS A 9 -21.69 -2.17 5.49
N ILE A 10 -20.46 -2.71 5.43
CA ILE A 10 -19.24 -1.88 5.31
C ILE A 10 -19.20 -1.16 3.96
N GLU A 11 -19.60 -1.82 2.87
CA GLU A 11 -19.66 -1.21 1.54
C GLU A 11 -20.68 -0.07 1.43
N ARG A 12 -21.70 -0.07 2.31
CA ARG A 12 -22.72 0.98 2.40
C ARG A 12 -22.45 2.01 3.50
N CYS A 13 -21.34 1.90 4.23
CA CYS A 13 -20.99 2.89 5.23
C CYS A 13 -20.69 4.22 4.54
N THR A 14 -21.34 5.29 4.99
CA THR A 14 -21.08 6.66 4.55
C THR A 14 -20.49 7.52 5.66
N HIS A 15 -20.43 7.01 6.90
CA HIS A 15 -20.01 7.79 8.07
C HIS A 15 -19.17 6.97 9.05
N MET A 16 -18.17 7.60 9.68
CA MET A 16 -17.31 6.98 10.71
C MET A 16 -18.09 6.43 11.91
N ASN A 17 -19.21 7.05 12.27
CA ASN A 17 -20.00 6.59 13.42
C ASN A 17 -20.60 5.20 13.17
N GLN A 18 -21.10 4.94 11.95
CA GLN A 18 -21.59 3.61 11.57
C GLN A 18 -20.46 2.57 11.60
N LEU A 19 -19.29 2.94 11.06
CA LEU A 19 -18.13 2.07 11.08
C LEU A 19 -17.66 1.74 12.51
N ARG A 20 -17.66 2.72 13.42
CA ARG A 20 -17.30 2.50 14.83
C ARG A 20 -18.24 1.51 15.51
N LEU A 21 -19.54 1.56 15.22
CA LEU A 21 -20.51 0.58 15.72
C LEU A 21 -20.25 -0.82 15.17
N ILE A 22 -19.95 -0.93 13.87
CA ILE A 22 -19.60 -2.20 13.23
C ILE A 22 -18.31 -2.77 13.85
N HIS A 23 -17.28 -1.94 14.01
CA HIS A 23 -16.02 -2.36 14.60
C HIS A 23 -16.18 -2.77 16.08
N ALA A 24 -16.98 -2.05 16.87
CA ALA A 24 -17.31 -2.44 18.25
C ALA A 24 -18.04 -3.80 18.29
N LYS A 25 -18.97 -4.04 17.35
CA LYS A 25 -19.66 -5.34 17.23
C LYS A 25 -18.67 -6.45 16.84
N MET A 26 -17.72 -6.19 15.94
CA MET A 26 -16.68 -7.15 15.58
C MET A 26 -15.82 -7.53 16.78
N ILE A 27 -15.42 -6.57 17.62
CA ILE A 27 -14.66 -6.83 18.85
C ILE A 27 -15.45 -7.72 19.80
N ARG A 28 -16.72 -7.38 20.05
CA ARG A 28 -17.58 -8.13 20.96
C ARG A 28 -17.84 -9.57 20.49
N ASN A 29 -17.91 -9.78 19.18
CA ASN A 29 -18.14 -11.09 18.59
C ASN A 29 -16.84 -11.91 18.40
N HIS A 30 -15.68 -11.39 18.83
CA HIS A 30 -14.35 -11.97 18.59
C HIS A 30 -14.01 -12.13 17.09
N GLU A 31 -14.62 -11.31 16.23
CA GLU A 31 -14.42 -11.34 14.77
C GLU A 31 -13.25 -10.46 14.32
N ILE A 32 -12.53 -9.83 15.26
CA ILE A 32 -11.35 -8.99 14.95
C ILE A 32 -10.13 -9.81 14.53
N GLU A 33 -10.14 -11.12 14.77
CA GLU A 33 -9.11 -12.03 14.28
C GLU A 33 -9.30 -12.38 12.79
N ASP A 34 -10.51 -12.14 12.25
CA ASP A 34 -10.80 -12.33 10.84
C ASP A 34 -10.15 -11.20 10.02
N VAL A 35 -9.01 -11.53 9.43
CA VAL A 35 -8.21 -10.63 8.59
C VAL A 35 -9.05 -10.05 7.46
N LEU A 36 -10.03 -10.77 6.89
CA LEU A 36 -10.85 -10.26 5.77
C LEU A 36 -11.82 -9.17 6.22
N LYS A 37 -12.42 -9.31 7.39
CA LYS A 37 -13.32 -8.29 7.95
C LYS A 37 -12.53 -7.06 8.36
N VAL A 38 -11.42 -7.26 9.05
CA VAL A 38 -10.54 -6.16 9.49
C VAL A 38 -9.91 -5.43 8.29
N SER A 39 -9.54 -6.15 7.23
CA SER A 39 -9.04 -5.57 5.98
C SER A 39 -10.01 -4.54 5.40
N ARG A 40 -11.32 -4.85 5.41
CA ARG A 40 -12.35 -3.94 4.90
C ARG A 40 -12.58 -2.73 5.78
N VAL A 41 -12.54 -2.90 7.10
CA VAL A 41 -12.60 -1.75 8.03
C VAL A 41 -11.43 -0.81 7.77
N ILE A 42 -10.21 -1.33 7.63
CA ILE A 42 -9.03 -0.53 7.29
C ILE A 42 -9.18 0.13 5.91
N ALA A 43 -9.65 -0.59 4.90
CA ALA A 43 -9.87 -0.05 3.56
C ALA A 43 -10.85 1.12 3.58
N PHE A 44 -11.98 0.99 4.28
CA PHE A 44 -12.90 2.09 4.47
C PHE A 44 -12.22 3.29 5.17
N CYS A 45 -11.50 3.04 6.26
CA CYS A 45 -10.85 4.11 7.02
C CYS A 45 -9.76 4.85 6.24
N ALA A 46 -8.96 4.12 5.46
CA ALA A 46 -7.80 4.67 4.78
C ALA A 46 -8.12 5.28 3.41
N LEU A 47 -9.17 4.82 2.74
CA LEU A 47 -9.42 5.13 1.32
C LEU A 47 -10.74 5.86 1.06
N SER A 48 -11.69 5.85 2.00
CA SER A 48 -12.96 6.57 1.85
C SER A 48 -12.80 8.05 2.14
N ASN A 49 -13.56 8.91 1.44
CA ASN A 49 -13.66 10.34 1.73
C ASN A 49 -14.20 10.63 3.14
N TYR A 50 -14.94 9.67 3.71
CA TYR A 50 -15.46 9.75 5.07
C TYR A 50 -14.61 8.94 6.07
N GLY A 51 -13.46 8.44 5.64
CA GLY A 51 -12.56 7.63 6.45
C GLY A 51 -11.73 8.45 7.44
N SER A 52 -10.98 7.75 8.28
CA SER A 52 -9.98 8.33 9.16
C SER A 52 -8.70 7.50 9.10
N LEU A 53 -7.66 8.07 8.48
CA LEU A 53 -6.37 7.40 8.36
C LEU A 53 -5.73 7.13 9.73
N ASP A 54 -5.92 8.01 10.73
CA ASP A 54 -5.44 7.74 12.10
C ASP A 54 -6.15 6.52 12.70
N TYR A 55 -7.45 6.37 12.45
CA TYR A 55 -8.18 5.18 12.91
C TYR A 55 -7.70 3.92 12.20
N ALA A 56 -7.48 3.98 10.88
CA ALA A 56 -6.89 2.89 10.10
C ALA A 56 -5.54 2.45 10.68
N ARG A 57 -4.68 3.42 11.01
CA ARG A 57 -3.35 3.20 11.60
C ARG A 57 -3.43 2.53 12.96
N ARG A 58 -4.37 2.93 13.82
CA ARG A 58 -4.59 2.30 15.14
C ARG A 58 -5.00 0.84 14.98
N ILE A 59 -5.96 0.55 14.09
CA ILE A 59 -6.38 -0.83 13.82
C ILE A 59 -5.22 -1.64 13.25
N PHE A 60 -4.50 -1.10 12.27
CA PHE A 60 -3.33 -1.73 11.67
C PHE A 60 -2.27 -2.13 12.71
N ALA A 61 -2.02 -1.27 13.70
CA ALA A 61 -1.05 -1.54 14.77
C ALA A 61 -1.46 -2.73 15.68
N LEU A 62 -2.75 -3.08 15.74
CA LEU A 62 -3.26 -4.19 16.55
C LEU A 62 -3.18 -5.54 15.83
N ILE A 63 -2.90 -5.56 14.52
CA ILE A 63 -2.88 -6.78 13.73
C ILE A 63 -1.51 -7.45 13.86
N LYS A 64 -1.48 -8.67 14.39
CA LYS A 64 -0.25 -9.45 14.56
C LYS A 64 0.42 -9.78 13.21
N SER A 65 -0.38 -10.22 12.24
CA SER A 65 0.09 -10.66 10.92
C SER A 65 -0.76 -10.08 9.78
N PRO A 66 -0.59 -8.78 9.44
CA PRO A 66 -1.31 -8.16 8.33
C PRO A 66 -0.86 -8.73 7.00
N ASN A 67 -1.82 -9.10 6.14
CA ASN A 67 -1.55 -9.57 4.78
C ASN A 67 -1.12 -8.41 3.86
N ILE A 68 -0.63 -8.74 2.67
CA ILE A 68 -0.14 -7.75 1.69
C ILE A 68 -1.22 -6.73 1.28
N TYR A 69 -2.49 -7.15 1.25
CA TYR A 69 -3.60 -6.25 0.95
C TYR A 69 -3.73 -5.12 1.99
N ILE A 70 -3.64 -5.43 3.29
CA ILE A 70 -3.70 -4.44 4.36
C ILE A 70 -2.51 -3.46 4.27
N TRP A 71 -1.32 -3.98 3.98
CA TRP A 71 -0.13 -3.14 3.78
C TRP A 71 -0.32 -2.16 2.64
N ASN A 72 -0.72 -2.66 1.46
CA ASN A 72 -0.97 -1.83 0.29
C ASN A 72 -2.06 -0.79 0.55
N THR A 73 -3.11 -1.17 1.30
CA THR A 73 -4.19 -0.28 1.70
C THR A 73 -3.70 0.89 2.54
N ILE A 74 -2.91 0.62 3.58
CA ILE A 74 -2.37 1.67 4.46
C ILE A 74 -1.34 2.53 3.72
N ILE A 75 -0.44 1.93 2.92
CA ILE A 75 0.50 2.66 2.07
C ILE A 75 -0.25 3.63 1.17
N ARG A 76 -1.27 3.15 0.43
CA ARG A 76 -2.10 3.98 -0.43
C ARG A 76 -2.77 5.13 0.34
N GLY A 77 -3.32 4.84 1.52
CA GLY A 77 -3.92 5.86 2.39
C GLY A 77 -2.96 7.00 2.72
N TYR A 78 -1.69 6.69 3.05
CA TYR A 78 -0.68 7.72 3.27
C TYR A 78 -0.30 8.50 2.02
N VAL A 79 -0.18 7.86 0.86
CA VAL A 79 0.09 8.54 -0.42
C VAL A 79 -1.03 9.52 -0.81
N GLN A 80 -2.27 9.24 -0.41
CA GLN A 80 -3.41 10.13 -0.64
C GLN A 80 -3.61 11.17 0.47
N SER A 81 -2.83 11.10 1.54
CA SER A 81 -2.91 12.01 2.69
C SER A 81 -2.00 13.23 2.54
N SER A 82 -2.04 14.12 3.52
CA SER A 82 -1.10 15.24 3.64
C SER A 82 0.33 14.81 4.00
N ASN A 83 0.57 13.54 4.34
CA ASN A 83 1.89 13.03 4.69
C ASN A 83 2.27 11.76 3.89
N PRO A 84 2.56 11.89 2.59
CA PRO A 84 2.95 10.75 1.74
C PRO A 84 4.32 10.16 2.10
N SER A 85 5.14 10.85 2.91
CA SER A 85 6.47 10.36 3.32
C SER A 85 6.41 9.07 4.15
N GLU A 86 5.34 8.90 4.95
CA GLU A 86 5.10 7.72 5.77
C GLU A 86 4.88 6.43 4.95
N ALA A 87 4.45 6.57 3.69
CA ALA A 87 4.32 5.43 2.79
C ALA A 87 5.66 4.68 2.62
N PHE A 88 6.79 5.40 2.62
CA PHE A 88 8.12 4.78 2.50
C PHE A 88 8.58 4.12 3.81
N ALA A 89 8.21 4.66 4.97
CA ALA A 89 8.48 4.03 6.26
C ALA A 89 7.73 2.69 6.37
N LEU A 90 6.46 2.68 5.93
CA LEU A 90 5.66 1.45 5.85
C LEU A 90 6.21 0.45 4.84
N TYR A 91 6.66 0.90 3.68
CA TYR A 91 7.32 0.04 2.70
C TYR A 91 8.57 -0.63 3.28
N LYS A 92 9.45 0.13 3.95
CA LYS A 92 10.62 -0.44 4.64
C LYS A 92 10.22 -1.46 5.71
N LYS A 93 9.14 -1.19 6.47
CA LYS A 93 8.62 -2.11 7.49
C LYS A 93 8.01 -3.39 6.89
N LEU A 94 7.38 -3.30 5.73
CA LEU A 94 6.90 -4.46 4.98
C LEU A 94 8.09 -5.36 4.58
N LEU A 95 9.15 -4.76 4.04
CA LEU A 95 10.37 -5.48 3.65
C LEU A 95 11.07 -6.12 4.86
N SER A 96 11.18 -5.40 5.99
CA SER A 96 11.82 -5.95 7.20
C SER A 96 11.05 -7.10 7.84
N LYS A 97 9.76 -7.24 7.51
CA LYS A 97 8.94 -8.40 7.88
C LYS A 97 9.06 -9.57 6.90
N GLY A 98 9.92 -9.47 5.88
CA GLY A 98 10.12 -10.52 4.88
C GLY A 98 8.96 -10.67 3.89
N LEU A 99 8.04 -9.69 3.82
CA LEU A 99 6.94 -9.71 2.88
C LEU A 99 7.39 -9.20 1.51
N ILE A 100 6.82 -9.78 0.46
CA ILE A 100 7.13 -9.43 -0.93
C ILE A 100 6.15 -8.34 -1.39
N PRO A 101 6.63 -7.14 -1.78
CA PRO A 101 5.80 -6.14 -2.45
C PRO A 101 5.25 -6.69 -3.76
N ASN A 102 4.06 -6.25 -4.15
CA ASN A 102 3.43 -6.70 -5.39
C ASN A 102 3.13 -5.52 -6.32
N ASN A 103 2.47 -5.83 -7.43
CA ASN A 103 2.14 -4.86 -8.45
C ASN A 103 1.18 -3.73 -7.99
N TYR A 104 0.51 -3.91 -6.85
CA TYR A 104 -0.29 -2.87 -6.20
C TYR A 104 0.50 -2.01 -5.20
N THR A 105 1.74 -2.37 -4.87
CA THR A 105 2.58 -1.60 -3.94
C THR A 105 3.32 -0.46 -4.65
N PHE A 106 4.01 -0.78 -5.75
CA PHE A 106 4.92 0.15 -6.45
C PHE A 106 4.27 1.39 -7.05
N PRO A 107 3.10 1.31 -7.71
CA PRO A 107 2.47 2.48 -8.32
C PRO A 107 2.21 3.62 -7.33
N PHE A 108 1.79 3.28 -6.11
CA PHE A 108 1.56 4.29 -5.07
C PHE A 108 2.88 4.87 -4.55
N LEU A 109 3.93 4.07 -4.39
CA LEU A 109 5.24 4.57 -3.97
C LEU A 109 5.88 5.48 -5.02
N LEU A 110 5.75 5.14 -6.32
CA LEU A 110 6.20 5.99 -7.42
C LEU A 110 5.42 7.30 -7.46
N LYS A 111 4.09 7.26 -7.26
CA LYS A 111 3.26 8.47 -7.11
C LYS A 111 3.68 9.33 -5.91
N ALA A 112 4.04 8.72 -4.78
CA ALA A 112 4.55 9.47 -3.64
C ALA A 112 5.90 10.14 -3.94
N CYS A 113 6.75 9.52 -4.76
CA CYS A 113 8.02 10.11 -5.19
C CYS A 113 7.80 11.37 -6.05
N THR A 114 6.79 11.36 -6.92
CA THR A 114 6.45 12.56 -7.73
C THR A 114 5.87 13.68 -6.86
N GLN A 115 5.02 13.35 -5.88
CA GLN A 115 4.46 14.33 -4.94
C GLN A 115 5.52 15.02 -4.07
N LEU A 116 6.55 14.27 -3.64
CA LEU A 116 7.59 14.76 -2.73
C LEU A 116 8.87 15.23 -3.43
N VAL A 117 8.96 15.08 -4.75
CA VAL A 117 10.17 15.35 -5.53
C VAL A 117 11.39 14.54 -5.04
N TYR A 118 11.13 13.31 -4.58
CA TYR A 118 12.15 12.42 -4.00
C TYR A 118 12.86 11.59 -5.07
N LEU A 119 13.83 12.22 -5.74
CA LEU A 119 14.67 11.64 -6.81
C LEU A 119 15.31 10.29 -6.42
N ASN A 120 16.11 10.32 -5.34
CA ASN A 120 16.90 9.18 -4.90
C ASN A 120 16.03 8.01 -4.43
N ILE A 121 14.90 8.32 -3.78
CA ILE A 121 13.96 7.28 -3.33
C ILE A 121 13.25 6.68 -4.53
N GLY A 122 12.80 7.50 -5.49
CA GLY A 122 12.16 7.00 -6.70
C GLY A 122 13.06 6.07 -7.51
N SER A 123 14.36 6.35 -7.60
CA SER A 123 15.32 5.45 -8.26
C SER A 123 15.45 4.12 -7.52
N SER A 124 15.41 4.14 -6.19
CA SER A 124 15.41 2.93 -5.37
C SER A 124 14.11 2.11 -5.53
N ILE A 125 12.96 2.77 -5.66
CA ILE A 125 11.67 2.13 -5.92
C ILE A 125 11.63 1.53 -7.33
N HIS A 126 12.13 2.24 -8.34
CA HIS A 126 12.26 1.72 -9.70
C HIS A 126 13.21 0.51 -9.75
N ALA A 127 14.39 0.58 -9.13
CA ALA A 127 15.26 -0.59 -9.04
C ALA A 127 14.55 -1.78 -8.35
N SER A 128 13.66 -1.51 -7.39
CA SER A 128 12.85 -2.54 -6.76
C SER A 128 11.81 -3.13 -7.71
N THR A 129 11.16 -2.36 -8.60
CA THR A 129 10.22 -2.93 -9.58
C THR A 129 10.92 -3.92 -10.52
N ILE A 130 12.14 -3.59 -10.94
CA ILE A 130 12.98 -4.48 -11.76
C ILE A 130 13.34 -5.75 -10.97
N LYS A 131 13.83 -5.59 -9.73
CA LYS A 131 14.20 -6.71 -8.85
C LYS A 131 13.08 -7.74 -8.68
N TYR A 132 11.82 -7.30 -8.64
CA TYR A 132 10.66 -8.18 -8.47
C TYR A 132 9.96 -8.55 -9.80
N GLY A 133 10.53 -8.18 -10.97
CA GLY A 133 10.04 -8.61 -12.28
C GLY A 133 8.80 -7.86 -12.79
N PHE A 134 8.60 -6.62 -12.36
CA PHE A 134 7.41 -5.82 -12.68
C PHE A 134 7.62 -4.72 -13.74
N GLU A 135 8.81 -4.62 -14.33
CA GLU A 135 9.15 -3.57 -15.31
C GLU A 135 8.29 -3.65 -16.58
N ASP A 136 8.19 -4.86 -17.17
CA ASP A 136 7.57 -5.03 -18.49
C ASP A 136 6.18 -5.67 -18.46
N SER A 137 5.72 -6.12 -17.28
CA SER A 137 4.54 -6.97 -17.15
C SER A 137 3.28 -6.23 -16.68
N ASP A 138 3.40 -5.02 -16.12
CA ASP A 138 2.28 -4.30 -15.51
C ASP A 138 2.14 -2.87 -16.05
N ALA A 139 1.10 -2.65 -16.87
CA ALA A 139 0.80 -1.37 -17.49
C ALA A 139 0.56 -0.23 -16.47
N PHE A 140 0.09 -0.56 -15.26
CA PHE A 140 -0.14 0.42 -14.21
C PHE A 140 1.19 0.87 -13.59
N ILE A 141 2.16 -0.04 -13.44
CA ILE A 141 3.53 0.31 -13.05
C ILE A 141 4.23 1.12 -14.14
N GLN A 142 4.10 0.72 -15.41
CA GLN A 142 4.68 1.47 -16.53
C GLN A 142 4.16 2.91 -16.59
N THR A 143 2.86 3.10 -16.39
CA THR A 143 2.26 4.44 -16.33
C THR A 143 2.84 5.24 -15.16
N ALA A 144 2.98 4.63 -13.98
CA ALA A 144 3.55 5.28 -12.81
C ALA A 144 5.05 5.63 -13.00
N LEU A 145 5.81 4.75 -13.66
CA LEU A 145 7.21 4.99 -14.03
C LEU A 145 7.32 6.14 -15.04
N ALA A 146 6.45 6.17 -16.06
CA ALA A 146 6.40 7.26 -17.03
C ALA A 146 6.06 8.60 -16.37
N MET A 147 5.12 8.63 -15.42
CA MET A 147 4.83 9.84 -14.65
C MET A 147 6.03 10.28 -13.80
N TYR A 148 6.78 9.34 -13.23
CA TYR A 148 8.00 9.61 -12.47
C TYR A 148 9.15 10.15 -13.35
N THR A 149 9.27 9.70 -14.59
CA THR A 149 10.31 10.17 -15.53
C THR A 149 9.92 11.50 -16.20
N VAL A 150 8.67 11.61 -16.68
CA VAL A 150 8.14 12.80 -17.38
C VAL A 150 7.88 13.97 -16.41
N GLY A 151 7.58 13.69 -15.14
CA GLY A 151 7.49 14.70 -14.08
C GLY A 151 8.81 15.41 -13.73
N GLY A 152 9.89 15.15 -14.49
CA GLY A 152 11.15 15.90 -14.40
C GLY A 152 12.17 15.34 -13.42
N ILE A 153 12.04 14.08 -13.01
CA ILE A 153 12.82 13.54 -11.89
C ILE A 153 13.92 12.54 -12.35
N VAL A 154 13.80 11.81 -13.46
CA VAL A 154 14.94 11.02 -13.98
C VAL A 154 14.95 10.96 -15.51
N ARG A 155 16.13 11.20 -16.12
CA ARG A 155 16.40 10.90 -17.54
C ARG A 155 16.41 9.38 -17.76
N PRO A 156 15.99 8.87 -18.95
CA PRO A 156 15.87 7.44 -19.21
C PRO A 156 17.16 6.66 -18.91
N PHE A 157 17.02 5.59 -18.13
CA PHE A 157 18.04 4.67 -17.62
C PHE A 157 18.59 3.71 -18.71
N HIS A 158 18.93 4.19 -19.90
CA HIS A 158 19.56 3.35 -20.94
C HIS A 158 20.99 2.84 -20.60
N SER A 159 21.44 2.92 -19.33
CA SER A 159 22.81 2.56 -18.94
C SER A 159 22.95 1.68 -17.69
N PHE A 160 21.86 1.17 -17.09
CA PHE A 160 21.99 0.21 -15.99
C PHE A 160 22.10 -1.23 -16.54
N LYS A 161 23.33 -1.66 -16.83
CA LYS A 161 23.63 -3.10 -16.97
C LYS A 161 23.34 -3.78 -15.63
N PRO A 162 22.54 -4.87 -15.58
CA PRO A 162 22.40 -5.65 -14.37
C PRO A 162 23.78 -6.22 -14.00
N CYS A 163 24.24 -5.95 -12.78
CA CYS A 163 25.35 -6.69 -12.18
C CYS A 163 24.85 -8.11 -11.85
N CYS A 164 24.68 -8.93 -12.88
CA CYS A 164 24.69 -10.38 -12.70
C CYS A 164 26.15 -10.77 -12.56
N GLY A 165 26.53 -11.25 -11.37
CA GLY A 165 27.85 -11.83 -11.15
C GLY A 165 28.09 -12.96 -12.13
N GLU A 166 29.20 -12.88 -12.85
CA GLU A 166 29.71 -14.00 -13.63
C GLU A 166 30.11 -15.13 -12.66
N PRO A 167 29.81 -16.40 -12.98
CA PRO A 167 30.37 -17.51 -12.24
C PRO A 167 31.86 -17.60 -12.58
N HIS A 168 32.71 -17.46 -11.57
CA HIS A 168 34.11 -17.85 -11.68
C HIS A 168 34.18 -19.36 -11.97
N GLY A 169 34.69 -19.70 -13.14
CA GLY A 169 35.08 -21.04 -13.58
C GLY A 169 36.08 -20.93 -14.72
#